data_AF-A0A5B1CL61-F1
#
_entry.id   AF-A0A5B1CL61-F1
#
_cell.length_a   1.000
_cell.length_b   1.000
_cell.length_c   1.000
_cell.angle_alpha   90.00
_cell.angle_beta   90.00
_cell.angle_gamma   90.00
#
_symmetry.space_group_name_H-M   'P 1'
#
loop_
_entity.id
_entity.type
_entity.pdbx_description
1 polymer ?
#
loop_
_entity_poly.entity_id
_entity_poly.type
_entity_poly.pdbx_seq_one_letter_code
_entity_poly.pdbx_strand_id
1 'polypeptide(L)'
;MIASPKLSRRVDLAYRIVQVCLLLSLVWKYEFFYQSIQVYGYITIDDVFFPRILRSDSVLVGSFAAVVISSLLCILIRNRVVRNLGSFVSLFGLTVLCLHQGSYNDATFTTGWWTSLWSWWFVSRMNCDDAEVLLRKGAFLARCMISMILLAGAVGKWTPEYWSGEVLHDIYFVDRNFWTFNWLRDRYDAEALREIATTYSRFIIITETIFGLTLWMLPARIAAILAIILLTSIALFSNFLLFSVLLSLIGLAAVGLFAKT
;
A
#
# COMPACT_ATOMS: atom_id res chain seq x y z
N MET A 1 -24.22 32.65 -9.46
CA MET A 1 -23.09 31.72 -9.74
C MET A 1 -22.13 31.82 -8.55
N ILE A 2 -22.27 30.93 -7.55
CA ILE A 2 -21.47 31.00 -6.32
C ILE A 2 -20.05 30.57 -6.68
N ALA A 3 -19.09 31.48 -6.60
CA ALA A 3 -17.69 31.17 -6.85
C ALA A 3 -17.27 30.03 -5.92
N SER A 4 -16.88 28.89 -6.49
CA SER A 4 -16.27 27.79 -5.74
C SER A 4 -15.08 28.37 -4.96
N PRO A 5 -15.01 28.21 -3.63
CA PRO A 5 -13.84 28.63 -2.87
C PRO A 5 -12.59 28.01 -3.50
N LYS A 6 -11.55 28.82 -3.72
CA LYS A 6 -10.30 28.35 -4.30
C LYS A 6 -9.67 27.35 -3.33
N LEU A 7 -9.64 26.08 -3.73
CA LEU A 7 -9.01 25.01 -2.96
C LEU A 7 -7.54 25.37 -2.68
N SER A 8 -7.10 25.22 -1.43
CA SER A 8 -5.69 25.43 -1.06
C SER A 8 -4.79 24.54 -1.92
N ARG A 9 -3.73 25.12 -2.51
CA ARG A 9 -2.77 24.38 -3.35
C ARG A 9 -2.13 23.20 -2.61
N ARG A 10 -1.90 23.33 -1.30
CA ARG A 10 -1.33 22.25 -0.45
C ARG A 10 -2.29 21.08 -0.29
N VAL A 11 -3.58 21.36 -0.10
CA VAL A 11 -4.63 20.34 0.00
C VAL A 11 -4.78 19.59 -1.32
N ASP A 12 -4.79 20.32 -2.45
CA ASP A 12 -4.83 19.71 -3.79
C ASP A 12 -3.63 18.79 -4.03
N LEU A 13 -2.43 19.25 -3.69
CA LEU A 13 -1.19 18.51 -3.93
C LEU A 13 -1.08 17.27 -3.05
N ALA A 14 -1.44 17.37 -1.76
CA ALA A 14 -1.46 16.23 -0.85
C ALA A 14 -2.38 15.12 -1.37
N TYR A 15 -3.60 15.46 -1.79
CA TYR A 15 -4.53 14.50 -2.38
C TYR A 15 -3.99 13.89 -3.69
N ARG A 16 -3.46 14.72 -4.59
CA ARG A 16 -2.93 14.25 -5.89
C ARG A 16 -1.76 13.29 -5.72
N ILE A 17 -0.83 13.55 -4.78
CA ILE A 17 0.29 12.65 -4.52
C ILE A 17 -0.20 11.27 -4.09
N VAL A 18 -1.19 11.22 -3.19
CA VAL A 18 -1.81 9.95 -2.78
C VAL A 18 -2.38 9.20 -3.97
N GLN A 19 -3.12 9.90 -4.86
CA GLN A 19 -3.70 9.29 -6.06
C GLN A 19 -2.64 8.84 -7.07
N VAL A 20 -1.58 9.64 -7.28
CA VAL A 20 -0.45 9.28 -8.16
C VAL A 20 0.24 8.02 -7.64
N CYS A 21 0.56 7.98 -6.36
CA CYS A 21 1.21 6.83 -5.74
C CYS A 21 0.32 5.58 -5.77
N LEU A 22 -0.99 5.71 -5.54
CA LEU A 22 -1.95 4.61 -5.71
C LEU A 22 -1.95 4.09 -7.16
N LEU A 23 -2.05 4.99 -8.14
CA LEU A 23 -2.03 4.63 -9.55
C LEU A 23 -0.72 3.93 -9.94
N LEU A 24 0.42 4.45 -9.51
CA LEU A 24 1.72 3.83 -9.76
C LEU A 24 1.82 2.45 -9.11
N SER A 25 1.27 2.27 -7.89
CA SER A 25 1.15 0.96 -7.22
C SER A 25 0.44 -0.07 -8.11
N LEU A 26 -0.70 0.33 -8.70
CA LEU A 26 -1.52 -0.53 -9.56
C LEU A 26 -0.86 -0.80 -10.91
N VAL A 27 -0.27 0.22 -11.54
CA VAL A 27 0.48 0.06 -12.79
C VAL A 27 1.68 -0.87 -12.60
N TRP A 28 2.38 -0.77 -11.46
CA TRP A 28 3.49 -1.67 -11.13
C TRP A 28 3.03 -3.12 -10.96
N LYS A 29 1.78 -3.33 -10.54
CA LYS A 29 1.14 -4.65 -10.42
C LYS A 29 0.67 -5.22 -11.75
N TYR A 30 0.54 -4.39 -12.79
CA TYR A 30 -0.15 -4.73 -14.03
C TYR A 30 0.36 -6.02 -14.68
N GLU A 31 1.68 -6.17 -14.83
CA GLU A 31 2.26 -7.33 -15.51
C GLU A 31 1.90 -8.64 -14.79
N PHE A 32 2.08 -8.67 -13.47
CA PHE A 32 1.70 -9.82 -12.66
C PHE A 32 0.19 -10.09 -12.71
N PHE A 33 -0.62 -9.03 -12.63
CA PHE A 33 -2.07 -9.13 -12.68
C PHE A 33 -2.54 -9.69 -14.04
N TYR A 34 -1.99 -9.19 -15.14
CA TYR A 34 -2.29 -9.67 -16.48
C TYR A 34 -1.95 -11.15 -16.66
N GLN A 35 -0.75 -11.56 -16.22
CA GLN A 35 -0.34 -12.96 -16.28
C GLN A 35 -1.23 -13.86 -15.42
N SER A 36 -1.62 -13.42 -14.21
CA SER A 36 -2.53 -14.19 -13.35
C SER A 36 -3.89 -14.42 -13.99
N ILE A 37 -4.46 -13.41 -14.64
CA ILE A 37 -5.74 -13.54 -15.38
C ILE A 37 -5.62 -14.50 -16.55
N GLN A 38 -4.52 -14.46 -17.31
CA GLN A 38 -4.30 -15.43 -18.38
C GLN A 38 -4.29 -16.86 -17.82
N VAL A 39 -3.57 -17.10 -16.72
CA VAL A 39 -3.52 -18.41 -16.08
C VAL A 39 -4.90 -18.85 -15.60
N TYR A 40 -5.69 -17.97 -14.97
CA TYR A 40 -7.04 -18.29 -14.52
C TYR A 40 -8.01 -18.60 -15.66
N GLY A 41 -7.81 -17.98 -16.82
CA GLY A 41 -8.55 -18.30 -18.04
C GLY A 41 -8.29 -19.73 -18.55
N TYR A 42 -7.10 -20.29 -18.29
CA TYR A 42 -6.75 -21.67 -18.66
C TYR A 42 -7.04 -22.68 -17.53
N ILE A 43 -6.77 -22.29 -16.29
CA ILE A 43 -6.94 -23.10 -15.09
C ILE A 43 -8.07 -22.48 -14.29
N THR A 44 -9.28 -23.02 -14.45
CA THR A 44 -10.44 -22.56 -13.70
C THR A 44 -10.23 -22.83 -12.22
N ILE A 45 -10.02 -21.77 -11.45
CA ILE A 45 -10.05 -21.85 -9.99
C ILE A 45 -11.51 -21.73 -9.60
N ASP A 46 -12.10 -22.82 -9.11
CA ASP A 46 -13.49 -22.83 -8.66
C ASP A 46 -13.56 -23.22 -7.19
N ASP A 47 -13.53 -22.22 -6.30
CA ASP A 47 -13.74 -22.43 -4.87
C ASP A 47 -15.19 -22.09 -4.52
N VAL A 48 -15.91 -23.12 -4.08
CA VAL A 48 -17.34 -23.06 -3.73
C VAL A 48 -17.63 -22.10 -2.58
N PHE A 49 -16.62 -21.75 -1.78
CA PHE A 49 -16.71 -20.72 -0.75
C PHE A 49 -17.11 -19.35 -1.34
N PHE A 50 -16.65 -19.02 -2.54
CA PHE A 50 -16.90 -17.71 -3.15
C PHE A 50 -18.22 -17.69 -3.95
N PRO A 51 -19.06 -16.65 -3.79
CA PRO A 51 -20.21 -16.42 -4.67
C PRO A 51 -19.78 -16.32 -6.14
N ARG A 52 -20.66 -16.72 -7.07
CA ARG A 52 -20.37 -16.74 -8.52
C ARG A 52 -19.84 -15.41 -9.07
N ILE A 53 -20.29 -14.28 -8.51
CA ILE A 53 -19.83 -12.94 -8.91
C ILE A 53 -18.36 -12.72 -8.54
N LEU A 54 -17.92 -13.19 -7.36
CA LEU A 54 -16.54 -13.06 -6.86
C LEU A 54 -15.59 -14.13 -7.39
N ARG A 55 -16.08 -14.97 -8.31
CA ARG A 55 -15.31 -15.92 -9.12
C ARG A 55 -15.11 -15.46 -10.56
N SER A 56 -15.76 -14.36 -10.98
CA SER A 56 -15.80 -13.95 -12.37
C SER A 56 -14.60 -13.10 -12.76
N ASP A 57 -13.79 -13.57 -13.71
CA ASP A 57 -12.66 -12.81 -14.26
C ASP A 57 -13.06 -11.43 -14.78
N SER A 58 -14.26 -11.30 -15.34
CA SER A 58 -14.78 -10.01 -15.80
C SER A 58 -14.99 -9.03 -14.65
N VAL A 59 -15.40 -9.51 -13.47
CA VAL A 59 -15.55 -8.70 -12.26
C VAL A 59 -14.19 -8.29 -11.72
N LEU A 60 -13.22 -9.22 -11.73
CA LEU A 60 -11.83 -8.96 -11.34
C LEU A 60 -11.20 -7.86 -12.21
N VAL A 61 -11.22 -8.04 -13.54
CA VAL A 61 -10.68 -7.09 -14.52
C VAL A 61 -11.42 -5.77 -14.47
N GLY A 62 -12.76 -5.81 -14.45
CA GLY A 62 -13.60 -4.61 -14.43
C GLY A 62 -13.34 -3.77 -13.18
N SER A 63 -13.17 -4.41 -12.02
CA SER A 63 -12.86 -3.71 -10.76
C SER A 63 -11.47 -3.08 -10.79
N PHE A 64 -10.45 -3.79 -11.29
CA PHE A 64 -9.11 -3.24 -11.45
C PHE A 64 -9.09 -2.03 -12.40
N ALA A 65 -9.70 -2.16 -13.58
CA ALA A 65 -9.78 -1.08 -14.56
C ALA A 65 -10.55 0.13 -14.01
N ALA A 66 -11.64 -0.09 -13.29
CA ALA A 66 -12.41 0.98 -12.65
C ALA A 66 -11.54 1.80 -11.68
N VAL A 67 -10.74 1.14 -10.84
CA VAL A 67 -9.84 1.81 -9.87
C VAL A 67 -8.75 2.60 -10.59
N VAL A 68 -8.13 2.04 -11.63
CA VAL A 68 -7.09 2.71 -12.42
C VAL A 68 -7.65 3.97 -13.09
N ILE A 69 -8.79 3.85 -13.76
CA ILE A 69 -9.44 4.97 -14.47
C ILE A 69 -9.89 6.03 -13.46
N SER A 70 -10.51 5.65 -12.36
CA SER A 70 -10.98 6.61 -11.36
C SER A 70 -9.82 7.35 -10.69
N SER A 71 -8.72 6.67 -10.35
CA SER A 71 -7.51 7.33 -9.84
C SER A 71 -6.89 8.29 -10.86
N LEU A 72 -6.84 7.91 -12.14
CA LEU A 72 -6.37 8.81 -13.21
C LEU A 72 -7.25 10.05 -13.32
N LEU A 73 -8.58 9.90 -13.32
CA LEU A 73 -9.51 11.03 -13.35
C LEU A 73 -9.36 11.95 -12.13
N CYS A 74 -9.15 11.39 -10.94
CA CYS A 74 -8.91 12.15 -9.70
C CYS A 74 -7.62 13.00 -9.75
N ILE A 75 -6.59 12.51 -10.46
CA ILE A 75 -5.35 13.24 -10.71
C ILE A 75 -5.59 14.38 -11.70
N LEU A 76 -6.23 14.08 -12.84
CA LEU A 76 -6.34 15.03 -13.95
C LEU A 76 -7.38 16.13 -13.66
N ILE A 77 -8.53 15.77 -13.09
CA ILE A 77 -9.69 16.65 -12.98
C ILE A 77 -9.75 17.29 -11.58
N ARG A 78 -9.84 18.63 -11.53
CA ARG A 78 -9.97 19.41 -10.27
C ARG A 78 -11.41 19.56 -9.77
N ASN A 79 -12.38 18.97 -10.46
CA ASN A 79 -13.77 19.00 -10.05
C ASN A 79 -14.00 18.10 -8.81
N ARG A 80 -14.60 18.67 -7.76
CA ARG A 80 -14.85 17.95 -6.49
C ARG A 80 -15.78 16.76 -6.65
N VAL A 81 -16.86 16.89 -7.42
CA VAL A 81 -17.83 15.81 -7.62
C VAL A 81 -17.13 14.63 -8.29
N VAL A 82 -16.34 14.91 -9.32
CA VAL A 82 -15.53 13.89 -10.02
C VAL A 82 -14.55 13.22 -9.06
N ARG A 83 -13.84 13.98 -8.22
CA ARG A 83 -12.91 13.39 -7.24
C ARG A 83 -13.60 12.57 -6.16
N ASN A 84 -14.76 13.03 -5.69
CA ASN A 84 -15.50 12.33 -4.64
C ASN A 84 -16.05 11.01 -5.16
N LEU A 85 -16.69 11.05 -6.34
CA LEU A 85 -17.17 9.85 -7.04
C LEU A 85 -16.01 8.94 -7.44
N GLY A 86 -14.92 9.49 -7.97
CA GLY A 86 -13.73 8.74 -8.35
C GLY A 86 -13.09 8.02 -7.17
N SER A 87 -12.86 8.71 -6.04
CA SER A 87 -12.35 8.07 -4.81
C SER A 87 -13.31 7.00 -4.28
N PHE A 88 -14.63 7.21 -4.39
CA PHE A 88 -15.62 6.21 -3.99
C PHE A 88 -15.60 4.97 -4.91
N VAL A 89 -15.50 5.17 -6.22
CA VAL A 89 -15.35 4.08 -7.20
C VAL A 89 -14.05 3.32 -6.97
N SER A 90 -12.93 4.00 -6.70
CA SER A 90 -11.67 3.35 -6.32
C SER A 90 -11.85 2.49 -5.06
N LEU A 91 -12.47 3.03 -4.01
CA LEU A 91 -12.71 2.29 -2.77
C LEU A 91 -13.59 1.06 -2.99
N PHE A 92 -14.67 1.20 -3.76
CA PHE A 92 -15.57 0.10 -4.07
C PHE A 92 -14.89 -0.98 -4.91
N GLY A 93 -14.19 -0.58 -5.99
CA GLY A 93 -13.44 -1.52 -6.82
C GLY A 93 -12.36 -2.27 -6.05
N LEU A 94 -11.61 -1.58 -5.17
CA LEU A 94 -10.65 -2.23 -4.29
C LEU A 94 -11.30 -3.14 -3.25
N THR A 95 -12.51 -2.81 -2.79
CA THR A 95 -13.28 -3.71 -1.90
C THR A 95 -13.62 -5.00 -2.62
N VAL A 96 -14.05 -4.92 -3.89
CA VAL A 96 -14.28 -6.12 -4.71
C VAL A 96 -12.98 -6.91 -4.87
N LEU A 97 -11.85 -6.26 -5.18
CA LEU A 97 -10.56 -6.94 -5.34
C LEU A 97 -10.07 -7.62 -4.04
N CYS A 98 -10.30 -7.02 -2.87
CA CYS A 98 -9.97 -7.64 -1.59
C CYS A 98 -10.87 -8.85 -1.23
N LEU A 99 -12.02 -9.00 -1.91
CA LEU A 99 -12.96 -10.10 -1.66
C LEU A 99 -12.99 -11.13 -2.79
N HIS A 100 -12.48 -10.79 -3.97
CA HIS A 100 -12.51 -11.64 -5.15
C HIS A 100 -11.53 -12.80 -5.02
N GLN A 101 -11.95 -14.01 -5.39
CA GLN A 101 -11.16 -15.24 -5.21
C GLN A 101 -9.77 -15.16 -5.86
N GLY A 102 -9.69 -14.54 -7.04
CA GLY A 102 -8.42 -14.34 -7.76
C GLY A 102 -7.43 -13.37 -7.10
N SER A 103 -7.83 -12.63 -6.05
CA SER A 103 -7.04 -11.51 -5.52
C SER A 103 -7.17 -11.21 -4.01
N TYR A 104 -8.01 -11.94 -3.26
CA TYR A 104 -8.37 -11.61 -1.87
C TYR A 104 -7.18 -11.55 -0.88
N ASN A 105 -6.10 -12.28 -1.15
CA ASN A 105 -4.89 -12.28 -0.32
C ASN A 105 -3.81 -11.29 -0.80
N ASP A 106 -4.09 -10.47 -1.81
CA ASP A 106 -3.09 -9.60 -2.40
C ASP A 106 -2.91 -8.30 -1.61
N ALA A 107 -1.73 -8.13 -1.02
CA ALA A 107 -1.38 -6.95 -0.23
C ALA A 107 -1.46 -5.63 -1.03
N THR A 108 -1.31 -5.66 -2.36
CA THR A 108 -1.47 -4.47 -3.21
C THR A 108 -2.87 -3.90 -3.08
N PHE A 109 -3.90 -4.74 -3.12
CA PHE A 109 -5.29 -4.28 -3.06
C PHE A 109 -5.66 -3.87 -1.64
N THR A 110 -5.19 -4.58 -0.61
CA THR A 110 -5.41 -4.21 0.79
C THR A 110 -4.82 -2.83 1.12
N THR A 111 -3.58 -2.56 0.72
CA THR A 111 -2.93 -1.25 0.95
C THR A 111 -3.55 -0.14 0.09
N GLY A 112 -3.92 -0.47 -1.15
CA GLY A 112 -4.70 0.42 -2.01
C GLY A 112 -6.06 0.77 -1.42
N TRP A 113 -6.74 -0.18 -0.76
CA TRP A 113 -8.04 0.00 -0.11
C TRP A 113 -7.95 1.02 1.02
N TRP A 114 -6.98 0.88 1.94
CA TRP A 114 -6.75 1.85 3.01
C TRP A 114 -6.47 3.25 2.46
N THR A 115 -5.64 3.33 1.42
CA THR A 115 -5.30 4.58 0.73
C THR A 115 -6.52 5.23 0.06
N SER A 116 -7.41 4.42 -0.51
CA SER A 116 -8.66 4.89 -1.14
C SER A 116 -9.70 5.32 -0.12
N LEU A 117 -9.78 4.63 1.03
CA LEU A 117 -10.61 5.03 2.16
C LEU A 117 -10.19 6.41 2.68
N TRP A 118 -8.88 6.61 2.87
CA TRP A 118 -8.33 7.92 3.22
C TRP A 118 -8.68 8.97 2.17
N SER A 119 -8.51 8.64 0.89
CA SER A 119 -8.75 9.56 -0.23
C SER A 119 -10.22 10.00 -0.33
N TRP A 120 -11.16 9.07 -0.13
CA TRP A 120 -12.58 9.38 -0.13
C TRP A 120 -12.96 10.26 1.06
N TRP A 121 -12.51 9.90 2.26
CA TRP A 121 -12.68 10.73 3.45
C TRP A 121 -12.11 12.14 3.23
N PHE A 122 -10.88 12.26 2.73
CA PHE A 122 -10.20 13.55 2.56
C PHE A 122 -10.94 14.48 1.59
N VAL A 123 -11.37 13.96 0.43
CA VAL A 123 -12.13 14.75 -0.57
C VAL A 123 -13.51 15.17 -0.05
N SER A 124 -14.17 14.30 0.72
CA SER A 124 -15.48 14.64 1.31
C SER A 124 -15.42 15.88 2.20
N ARG A 125 -14.25 16.10 2.85
CA ARG A 125 -13.99 17.19 3.82
C ARG A 125 -13.37 18.46 3.22
N MET A 126 -12.90 18.44 1.97
CA MET A 126 -12.18 19.56 1.33
C MET A 126 -12.92 20.92 1.34
N ASN A 127 -14.26 20.93 1.43
CA ASN A 127 -15.06 22.16 1.49
C ASN A 127 -15.68 22.41 2.88
N CYS A 128 -15.43 21.53 3.84
CA CYS A 128 -16.04 21.59 5.17
C CYS A 128 -15.04 22.05 6.22
N ASP A 129 -13.81 21.57 6.14
CA ASP A 129 -12.74 21.93 7.07
C ASP A 129 -11.86 23.05 6.50
N ASP A 130 -11.30 23.88 7.38
CA ASP A 130 -10.17 24.77 7.01
C ASP A 130 -8.99 23.94 6.46
N ALA A 131 -8.22 24.53 5.56
CA ALA A 131 -7.15 23.84 4.85
C ALA A 131 -6.06 23.28 5.80
N GLU A 132 -5.65 24.03 6.83
CA GLU A 132 -4.63 23.55 7.78
C GLU A 132 -5.22 22.49 8.72
N VAL A 133 -6.47 22.68 9.16
CA VAL A 133 -7.18 21.69 9.99
C VAL A 133 -7.33 20.36 9.24
N LEU A 134 -7.71 20.41 7.96
CA LEU A 134 -7.85 19.23 7.12
C LEU A 134 -6.51 18.52 6.90
N LEU A 135 -5.44 19.25 6.61
CA LEU A 135 -4.10 18.67 6.44
C LEU A 135 -3.60 18.03 7.73
N ARG A 136 -3.83 18.66 8.89
CA ARG A 136 -3.46 18.09 10.20
C ARG A 136 -4.21 16.79 10.47
N LYS A 137 -5.55 16.79 10.29
CA LYS A 137 -6.39 15.58 10.46
C LYS A 137 -5.98 14.48 9.47
N GLY A 138 -5.77 14.83 8.21
CA GLY A 138 -5.39 13.89 7.17
C GLY A 138 -4.02 13.27 7.40
N ALA A 139 -3.03 14.07 7.81
CA ALA A 139 -1.73 13.57 8.21
C ALA A 139 -1.78 12.68 9.45
N PHE A 140 -2.68 12.96 10.41
CA PHE A 140 -2.90 12.09 11.58
C PHE A 140 -3.51 10.75 11.18
N LEU A 141 -4.60 10.78 10.40
CA LEU A 141 -5.24 9.56 9.93
C LEU A 141 -4.28 8.70 9.09
N ALA A 142 -3.49 9.32 8.20
CA ALA A 142 -2.49 8.63 7.39
C ALA A 142 -1.47 7.86 8.24
N ARG A 143 -0.86 8.50 9.25
CA ARG A 143 0.11 7.83 10.12
C ARG A 143 -0.53 6.77 11.03
N CYS A 144 -1.76 6.97 11.49
CA CYS A 144 -2.51 5.93 12.21
C CYS A 144 -2.75 4.70 11.33
N MET A 145 -3.16 4.88 10.07
CA MET A 145 -3.34 3.77 9.13
C MET A 145 -2.03 3.03 8.86
N ILE A 146 -0.93 3.76 8.62
CA ILE A 146 0.39 3.13 8.41
C ILE A 146 0.86 2.38 9.65
N SER A 147 0.71 2.97 10.86
CA SER A 147 0.97 2.28 12.13
C SER A 147 0.20 0.96 12.22
N MET A 148 -1.11 0.98 11.96
CA MET A 148 -1.93 -0.23 12.00
C MET A 148 -1.48 -1.30 10.99
N ILE A 149 -1.13 -0.89 9.77
CA ILE A 149 -0.66 -1.82 8.74
C ILE A 149 0.69 -2.44 9.12
N LEU A 150 1.63 -1.64 9.64
CA LEU A 150 2.92 -2.15 10.11
C LEU A 150 2.75 -3.07 11.33
N LEU A 151 1.85 -2.73 12.25
CA LEU A 151 1.55 -3.58 13.41
C LEU A 151 0.93 -4.91 12.98
N ALA A 152 -0.01 -4.89 12.03
CA ALA A 152 -0.58 -6.13 11.47
C ALA A 152 0.51 -6.98 10.80
N GLY A 153 1.42 -6.35 10.06
CA GLY A 153 2.60 -6.99 9.48
C GLY A 153 3.53 -7.61 10.54
N ALA A 154 3.71 -6.94 11.67
CA ALA A 154 4.53 -7.42 12.78
C ALA A 154 3.88 -8.60 13.51
N VAL A 155 2.58 -8.50 13.81
CA VAL A 155 1.81 -9.56 14.47
C VAL A 155 1.87 -10.86 13.67
N GLY A 156 1.75 -10.78 12.33
CA GLY A 156 1.91 -11.94 11.45
C GLY A 156 3.30 -12.58 11.47
N LYS A 157 4.31 -11.89 12.03
CA LYS A 157 5.69 -12.36 12.19
C LYS A 157 6.06 -12.67 13.64
N TRP A 158 5.14 -12.53 14.59
CA TRP A 158 5.37 -12.91 15.99
C TRP A 158 5.26 -14.42 16.17
N THR A 159 6.13 -15.15 15.49
CA THR A 159 6.17 -16.62 15.53
C THR A 159 7.59 -17.11 15.81
N PRO A 160 7.75 -18.33 16.35
CA PRO A 160 9.06 -18.92 16.59
C PRO A 160 9.93 -19.01 15.32
N GLU A 161 9.32 -19.29 14.17
CA GLU A 161 10.01 -19.52 12.89
C GLU A 161 10.52 -18.20 12.27
N TYR A 162 9.77 -17.11 12.46
CA TYR A 162 10.28 -15.77 12.13
C TYR A 162 11.36 -15.35 13.13
N TRP A 163 11.22 -15.64 14.42
CA TRP A 163 12.21 -15.26 15.42
C TRP A 163 13.54 -16.04 15.30
N SER A 164 13.49 -17.28 14.85
CA SER A 164 14.65 -18.13 14.53
C SER A 164 15.30 -17.76 13.20
N GLY A 165 14.62 -16.99 12.34
CA GLY A 165 15.12 -16.60 11.02
C GLY A 165 14.93 -17.66 9.93
N GLU A 166 14.34 -18.81 10.25
CA GLU A 166 14.14 -19.94 9.33
C GLU A 166 13.32 -19.52 8.11
N VAL A 167 12.16 -18.91 8.33
CA VAL A 167 11.28 -18.43 7.25
C VAL A 167 11.99 -17.44 6.34
N LEU A 168 12.82 -16.55 6.92
CA LEU A 168 13.53 -15.54 6.16
C LEU A 168 14.72 -16.10 5.39
N HIS A 169 15.40 -17.10 5.96
CA HIS A 169 16.43 -17.83 5.27
C HIS A 169 15.86 -18.51 4.02
N ASP A 170 14.74 -19.21 4.16
CA ASP A 170 14.14 -19.95 3.07
C ASP A 170 13.61 -19.00 1.99
N ILE A 171 12.87 -17.97 2.40
CA ILE A 171 12.34 -16.98 1.46
C ILE A 171 13.48 -16.27 0.71
N TYR A 172 14.53 -15.81 1.39
CA TYR A 172 15.50 -14.89 0.78
C TYR A 172 16.75 -15.55 0.21
N PHE A 173 17.22 -16.66 0.78
CA PHE A 173 18.45 -17.32 0.35
C PHE A 173 18.21 -18.63 -0.41
N VAL A 174 17.08 -19.30 -0.21
CA VAL A 174 16.73 -20.50 -0.98
C VAL A 174 15.91 -20.11 -2.23
N ASP A 175 14.74 -19.51 -2.03
CA ASP A 175 13.75 -19.35 -3.11
C ASP A 175 13.90 -18.06 -3.92
N ARG A 176 14.54 -17.03 -3.37
CA ARG A 176 14.55 -15.70 -3.99
C ARG A 176 15.82 -15.39 -4.77
N ASN A 177 15.62 -15.18 -6.07
CA ASN A 177 16.62 -14.62 -6.96
C ASN A 177 16.50 -13.08 -6.99
N PHE A 178 17.20 -12.39 -6.09
CA PHE A 178 17.25 -10.93 -6.05
C PHE A 178 18.67 -10.45 -5.75
N TRP A 179 19.07 -9.31 -6.33
CA TRP A 179 20.47 -8.89 -6.38
C TRP A 179 21.13 -8.82 -4.99
N THR A 180 20.43 -8.30 -3.98
CA THR A 180 20.96 -8.18 -2.61
C THR A 180 21.27 -9.54 -1.99
N PHE A 181 20.39 -10.52 -2.19
CA PHE A 181 20.56 -11.87 -1.62
C PHE A 181 21.54 -12.71 -2.44
N ASN A 182 21.60 -12.53 -3.76
CA ASN A 182 22.64 -13.14 -4.60
C ASN A 182 24.03 -12.68 -4.16
N TRP A 183 24.19 -11.37 -3.97
CA TRP A 183 25.43 -10.78 -3.50
C TRP A 183 25.87 -11.32 -2.12
N LEU A 184 24.92 -11.57 -1.21
CA LEU A 184 25.21 -12.21 0.07
C LEU A 184 25.60 -13.69 -0.10
N ARG A 185 24.87 -14.45 -0.92
CA ARG A 185 25.17 -15.87 -1.19
C ARG A 185 26.54 -16.10 -1.82
N ASP A 186 26.99 -15.16 -2.65
CA ASP A 186 28.30 -15.25 -3.29
C ASP A 186 29.48 -14.96 -2.32
N ARG A 187 29.22 -14.47 -1.11
CA ARG A 187 30.25 -13.96 -0.18
C ARG A 187 30.31 -14.65 1.17
N TYR A 188 29.20 -15.23 1.60
CA TYR A 188 29.06 -15.83 2.92
C TYR A 188 28.73 -17.32 2.78
N ASP A 189 29.23 -18.12 3.73
CA ASP A 189 28.88 -19.54 3.80
C ASP A 189 27.48 -19.74 4.39
N ALA A 190 27.02 -20.99 4.39
CA ALA A 190 25.66 -21.33 4.84
C ALA A 190 25.40 -20.98 6.32
N GLU A 191 26.41 -21.05 7.17
CA GLU A 191 26.28 -20.72 8.59
C GLU A 191 26.11 -19.20 8.78
N ALA A 192 26.97 -18.40 8.14
CA ALA A 192 26.86 -16.95 8.16
C ALA A 192 25.54 -16.46 7.54
N LEU A 193 25.06 -17.08 6.45
CA LEU A 193 23.77 -16.72 5.85
C LEU A 193 22.59 -16.97 6.80
N ARG A 194 22.63 -18.03 7.60
CA ARG A 194 21.62 -18.30 8.63
C ARG A 194 21.65 -17.26 9.75
N GLU A 195 22.84 -16.86 10.20
CA GLU A 195 22.99 -15.81 11.20
C GLU A 195 22.47 -14.45 10.68
N ILE A 196 22.79 -14.12 9.43
CA ILE A 196 22.29 -12.92 8.74
C ILE A 196 20.76 -12.97 8.64
N ALA A 197 20.17 -14.09 8.22
CA ALA A 197 18.72 -14.26 8.14
C ALA A 197 18.05 -14.05 9.50
N THR A 198 18.62 -14.63 10.56
CA THR A 198 18.13 -14.51 11.94
C THR A 198 18.14 -13.05 12.41
N THR A 199 19.27 -12.38 12.21
CA THR A 199 19.45 -10.98 12.62
C THR A 199 18.53 -10.06 11.84
N TYR A 200 18.44 -10.25 10.52
CA TYR A 200 17.56 -9.47 9.66
C TYR A 200 16.08 -9.68 10.01
N SER A 201 15.68 -10.91 10.32
CA SER A 201 14.31 -11.21 10.72
C SER A 201 13.92 -10.52 12.02
N ARG A 202 14.75 -10.62 13.05
CA ARG A 202 14.53 -9.93 14.33
C ARG A 202 14.49 -8.42 14.13
N PHE A 203 15.38 -7.88 13.29
CA PHE A 203 15.38 -6.46 12.97
C PHE A 203 14.06 -6.02 12.32
N ILE A 204 13.53 -6.77 11.36
CA ILE A 204 12.23 -6.48 10.74
C ILE A 204 11.11 -6.51 11.78
N ILE A 205 11.02 -7.57 12.59
CA ILE A 205 9.98 -7.73 13.61
C ILE A 205 10.00 -6.56 14.58
N ILE A 206 11.18 -6.21 15.10
CA ILE A 206 11.35 -5.11 16.04
C ILE A 206 10.99 -3.77 15.39
N THR A 207 11.47 -3.53 14.17
CA THR A 207 11.23 -2.27 13.44
C THR A 207 9.74 -2.08 13.14
N GLU A 208 9.07 -3.08 12.58
CA GLU A 208 7.64 -3.02 12.30
C GLU A 208 6.81 -2.90 13.59
N THR A 209 7.22 -3.56 14.68
CA THR A 209 6.54 -3.45 15.98
C THR A 209 6.66 -2.03 16.54
N ILE A 210 7.88 -1.47 16.57
CA ILE A 210 8.11 -0.11 17.08
C ILE A 210 7.34 0.91 16.25
N PHE A 211 7.45 0.85 14.91
CA PHE A 211 6.71 1.77 14.05
C PHE A 211 5.20 1.56 14.15
N GLY A 212 4.75 0.31 14.27
CA GLY A 212 3.35 -0.04 14.44
C GLY A 212 2.75 0.58 15.70
N LEU A 213 3.49 0.57 16.81
CA LEU A 213 3.03 1.10 18.09
C LEU A 213 3.23 2.62 18.24
N THR A 214 4.25 3.20 17.61
CA THR A 214 4.71 4.57 17.95
C THR A 214 4.66 5.59 16.81
N LEU A 215 4.63 5.17 15.53
CA LEU A 215 4.71 6.11 14.39
C LEU A 215 3.59 7.17 14.41
N TRP A 216 2.39 6.81 14.85
CA TRP A 216 1.26 7.73 14.95
C TRP A 216 1.44 8.84 16.01
N MET A 217 2.28 8.59 17.03
CA MET A 217 2.59 9.53 18.11
C MET A 217 3.62 10.58 17.68
N LEU A 218 4.38 10.31 16.61
CA LEU A 218 5.42 11.22 16.14
C LEU A 218 4.83 12.46 15.45
N PRO A 219 5.57 13.59 15.45
CA PRO A 219 5.20 14.76 14.65
C PRO A 219 5.04 14.40 13.17
N ALA A 220 4.05 15.00 12.51
CA ALA A 220 3.59 14.58 11.18
C ALA A 220 4.72 14.47 10.13
N ARG A 221 5.64 15.44 10.10
CA ARG A 221 6.75 15.46 9.14
C ARG A 221 7.80 14.39 9.43
N ILE A 222 8.11 14.17 10.71
CA ILE A 222 9.08 13.15 11.14
C ILE A 222 8.51 11.77 10.82
N ALA A 223 7.25 11.53 11.19
CA ALA A 223 6.54 10.30 10.86
C ALA A 223 6.53 10.02 9.35
N ALA A 224 6.24 11.03 8.53
CA ALA A 224 6.25 10.92 7.08
C ALA A 224 7.63 10.51 6.53
N ILE A 225 8.69 11.20 6.93
CA ILE A 225 10.06 10.91 6.46
C ILE A 225 10.47 9.50 6.85
N LEU A 226 10.29 9.12 8.11
CA LEU A 226 10.65 7.79 8.61
C LEU A 226 9.86 6.69 7.89
N ALA A 227 8.55 6.87 7.71
CA ALA A 227 7.71 5.93 6.99
C ALA A 227 8.13 5.79 5.52
N ILE A 228 8.41 6.90 4.82
CA ILE A 228 8.88 6.86 3.43
C ILE A 228 10.21 6.11 3.32
N ILE A 229 11.17 6.40 4.20
CA ILE A 229 12.47 5.71 4.22
C ILE A 229 12.29 4.21 4.45
N LEU A 230 11.52 3.82 5.47
CA LEU A 230 11.26 2.42 5.80
C LEU A 230 10.55 1.68 4.66
N LEU A 231 9.46 2.23 4.13
CA LEU A 231 8.68 1.59 3.06
C LEU A 231 9.50 1.49 1.76
N THR A 232 10.32 2.50 1.46
CA THR A 232 11.18 2.48 0.27
C THR A 232 12.32 1.47 0.44
N SER A 233 12.92 1.37 1.63
CA SER A 233 14.02 0.43 1.87
C SER A 233 13.55 -1.02 1.76
N ILE A 234 12.34 -1.35 2.23
CA ILE A 234 11.75 -2.69 2.07
C ILE A 234 11.64 -3.05 0.57
N ALA A 235 11.12 -2.15 -0.27
CA ALA A 235 11.02 -2.44 -1.71
C ALA A 235 12.39 -2.58 -2.40
N LEU A 236 13.36 -1.71 -2.06
CA LEU A 236 14.66 -1.69 -2.71
C LEU A 236 15.55 -2.89 -2.36
N PHE A 237 15.52 -3.33 -1.11
CA PHE A 237 16.42 -4.36 -0.60
C PHE A 237 15.80 -5.76 -0.58
N SER A 238 14.47 -5.88 -0.65
CA SER A 238 13.80 -7.20 -0.60
C SER A 238 13.30 -7.68 -1.96
N ASN A 239 12.54 -6.84 -2.69
CA ASN A 239 11.99 -7.19 -4.00
C ASN A 239 11.33 -5.96 -4.65
N PHE A 240 11.74 -5.59 -5.87
CA PHE A 240 11.14 -4.46 -6.59
C PHE A 240 9.64 -4.63 -6.88
N LEU A 241 9.10 -5.85 -6.92
CA LEU A 241 7.66 -6.06 -7.04
C LEU A 241 6.88 -5.53 -5.82
N LEU A 242 7.52 -5.36 -4.66
CA LEU A 242 6.89 -4.78 -3.47
C LEU A 242 6.55 -3.29 -3.66
N PHE A 243 7.10 -2.60 -4.66
CA PHE A 243 6.62 -1.25 -4.99
C PHE A 243 5.14 -1.24 -5.35
N SER A 244 4.59 -2.34 -5.89
CA SER A 244 3.16 -2.48 -6.13
C SER A 244 2.32 -2.45 -4.85
N VAL A 245 2.90 -2.70 -3.68
CA VAL A 245 2.24 -2.62 -2.37
C VAL A 245 2.57 -1.29 -1.70
N LEU A 246 3.87 -0.97 -1.65
CA LEU A 246 4.40 0.09 -0.78
C LEU A 246 4.24 1.49 -1.36
N LEU A 247 4.11 1.67 -2.69
CA LEU A 247 3.91 2.99 -3.28
C LEU A 247 2.64 3.66 -2.75
N SER A 248 1.53 2.92 -2.63
CA SER A 248 0.29 3.46 -2.07
C SER A 248 0.48 4.02 -0.64
N LEU A 249 1.20 3.29 0.21
CA LEU A 249 1.53 3.69 1.58
C LEU A 249 2.54 4.84 1.65
N ILE A 250 3.52 4.89 0.73
CA ILE A 250 4.44 6.02 0.58
C ILE A 250 3.67 7.29 0.24
N GLY A 251 2.70 7.21 -0.67
CA GLY A 251 1.80 8.32 -1.00
C GLY A 251 1.01 8.80 0.21
N LEU A 252 0.46 7.87 0.99
CA LEU A 252 -0.25 8.16 2.22
C LEU A 252 0.66 8.82 3.28
N ALA A 253 1.89 8.32 3.44
CA ALA A 253 2.88 8.90 4.35
C ALA A 253 3.24 10.34 3.97
N ALA A 254 3.40 10.61 2.67
CA ALA A 254 3.78 11.92 2.14
C ALA A 254 2.80 13.05 2.52
N VAL A 255 1.55 12.73 2.88
CA VAL A 255 0.58 13.70 3.42
C VAL A 255 1.15 14.45 4.63
N GLY A 256 1.93 13.79 5.49
CA GLY A 256 2.54 14.41 6.67
C GLY A 256 3.54 15.52 6.34
N LEU A 257 4.14 15.51 5.14
CA LEU A 257 5.03 16.59 4.66
C LEU A 257 4.26 17.89 4.40
N PHE A 258 2.96 17.78 4.10
CA PHE A 258 2.09 18.92 3.86
C PHE A 258 1.47 19.49 5.13
N ALA A 259 1.54 18.79 6.27
CA ALA A 259 1.09 19.35 7.55
C ALA A 259 2.14 20.30 8.14
N LYS A 260 1.68 21.36 8.81
CA LYS A 260 2.52 22.14 9.72
C LYS A 260 2.67 21.35 11.03
N THR A 261 3.88 21.37 11.58
CA THR A 261 4.19 20.89 12.94
C THR A 261 3.43 21.71 13.96
#